data_AF-A0A3S2D0D0-F1
#
_entry.id   AF-A0A3S2D0D0-F1
#
_cell.length_a   1.000
_cell.length_b   1.000
_cell.length_c   1.000
_cell.angle_alpha   90.00
_cell.angle_beta   90.00
_cell.angle_gamma   90.00
#
_symmetry.space_group_name_H-M   'P 1'
#
loop_
_entity.id
_entity.type
_entity.pdbx_description
1 polymer ?
#
loop_
_entity_poly.entity_id
_entity_poly.type
_entity_poly.pdbx_seq_one_letter_code
_entity_poly.pdbx_strand_id
1 'polypeptide(L)'
;MRRAAIEEQDRYMLERQRQFRAAADVVADAWTRFREVAAVAVIGSIAKPLWKEVPRFSEFRRARIEVWHECSDLDLALWLDSQERLGELRRAAALALRKAFEKGTGISVADHQLDIFLIEPGTDNYLGRLCKFSQCPKGKIDCLVPGCGEIAFNKRVADFTPYDDLLAPAEGGMLYRRGVGRVRSAHDLPRTG
;
A
#
# COMPACT_ATOMS: atom_id res chain seq x y z
N MET A 1 -15.68 4.21 -29.25
CA MET A 1 -14.46 3.64 -28.64
C MET A 1 -14.39 2.16 -28.99
N ARG A 2 -13.23 1.61 -29.38
CA ARG A 2 -13.13 0.22 -29.86
C ARG A 2 -13.16 -0.75 -28.66
N ARG A 3 -13.95 -1.82 -28.75
CA ARG A 3 -14.05 -2.91 -27.74
C ARG A 3 -12.68 -3.41 -27.26
N ALA A 4 -11.72 -3.52 -28.17
CA ALA A 4 -10.34 -3.92 -27.87
C ALA A 4 -9.65 -3.00 -26.85
N ALA A 5 -9.92 -1.68 -26.86
CA ALA A 5 -9.32 -0.74 -25.92
C ALA A 5 -9.87 -0.91 -24.50
N ILE A 6 -11.14 -1.29 -24.37
CA ILE A 6 -11.77 -1.61 -23.07
C ILE A 6 -11.16 -2.90 -22.51
N GLU A 7 -11.03 -3.93 -23.36
CA GLU A 7 -10.43 -5.22 -22.97
C GLU A 7 -8.93 -5.09 -22.63
N GLU A 8 -8.21 -4.19 -23.29
CA GLU A 8 -6.83 -3.86 -22.95
C GLU A 8 -6.73 -3.14 -21.60
N GLN A 9 -7.58 -2.13 -21.37
CA GLN A 9 -7.63 -1.41 -20.09
C GLN A 9 -7.98 -2.35 -18.93
N ASP A 10 -8.94 -3.26 -19.13
CA ASP A 10 -9.33 -4.23 -18.11
C ASP A 10 -8.19 -5.20 -17.78
N ARG A 11 -7.51 -5.74 -18.80
CA ARG A 11 -6.34 -6.61 -18.60
C ARG A 11 -5.22 -5.89 -17.87
N TYR A 12 -4.99 -4.63 -18.20
CA TYR A 12 -3.99 -3.80 -17.53
C TYR A 12 -4.31 -3.63 -16.04
N MET A 13 -5.57 -3.36 -15.66
CA MET A 13 -5.96 -3.21 -14.25
C MET A 13 -5.85 -4.51 -13.46
N LEU A 14 -6.23 -5.64 -14.05
CA LEU A 14 -6.05 -6.96 -13.45
C LEU A 14 -4.57 -7.27 -13.17
N GLU A 15 -3.71 -7.02 -14.16
CA GLU A 15 -2.27 -7.23 -14.00
C GLU A 15 -1.68 -6.27 -12.96
N ARG A 16 -2.10 -5.00 -12.95
CA ARG A 16 -1.63 -4.02 -11.98
C ARG A 16 -2.02 -4.39 -10.56
N GLN A 17 -3.26 -4.83 -10.31
CA GLN A 17 -3.67 -5.32 -8.99
C GLN A 17 -2.85 -6.55 -8.57
N ARG A 18 -2.63 -7.50 -9.50
CA ARG A 18 -1.78 -8.68 -9.25
C ARG A 18 -0.36 -8.28 -8.86
N GLN A 19 0.24 -7.31 -9.55
CA GLN A 19 1.59 -6.82 -9.25
C GLN A 19 1.66 -6.14 -7.88
N PHE A 20 0.66 -5.34 -7.50
CA PHE A 20 0.60 -4.75 -6.18
C PHE A 20 0.42 -5.78 -5.06
N ARG A 21 -0.42 -6.80 -5.28
CA ARG A 21 -0.56 -7.90 -4.30
C ARG A 21 0.76 -8.67 -4.14
N ALA A 22 1.46 -8.98 -5.23
CA ALA A 22 2.79 -9.58 -5.16
C ALA A 22 3.78 -8.69 -4.37
N ALA A 23 3.77 -7.38 -4.63
CA ALA A 23 4.61 -6.41 -3.93
C ALA A 23 4.30 -6.35 -2.44
N ALA A 24 3.01 -6.42 -2.06
CA ALA A 24 2.59 -6.45 -0.67
C ALA A 24 3.17 -7.65 0.08
N ASP A 25 3.18 -8.83 -0.55
CA ASP A 25 3.79 -10.02 0.03
C ASP A 25 5.29 -9.87 0.22
N VAL A 26 6.01 -9.36 -0.79
CA VAL A 26 7.45 -9.12 -0.71
C VAL A 26 7.81 -8.15 0.40
N VAL A 27 7.03 -7.07 0.54
CA VAL A 27 7.25 -6.04 1.57
C VAL A 27 6.93 -6.60 2.95
N ALA A 28 5.82 -7.33 3.11
CA ALA A 28 5.45 -7.97 4.36
C ALA A 28 6.55 -8.93 4.83
N ASP A 29 7.06 -9.79 3.95
CA ASP A 29 8.16 -10.72 4.27
C ASP A 29 9.42 -9.98 4.71
N ALA A 30 9.77 -8.87 4.04
CA ALA A 30 10.92 -8.06 4.40
C ALA A 30 10.81 -7.42 5.79
N TRP A 31 9.59 -7.17 6.26
CA TRP A 31 9.31 -6.58 7.57
C TRP A 31 9.24 -7.61 8.70
N THR A 32 9.02 -8.89 8.43
CA THR A 32 8.97 -9.94 9.47
C THR A 32 10.24 -10.06 10.32
N ARG A 33 11.37 -9.55 9.83
CA ARG A 33 12.66 -9.54 10.54
C ARG A 33 12.76 -8.46 11.64
N PHE A 34 11.82 -7.51 11.69
CA PHE A 34 11.80 -6.42 12.65
C PHE A 34 10.90 -6.82 13.82
N ARG A 35 11.43 -6.79 15.05
CA ARG A 35 10.69 -7.25 16.24
C ARG A 35 9.55 -6.32 16.60
N GLU A 36 9.71 -5.04 16.32
CA GLU A 36 8.73 -3.97 16.51
C GLU A 36 7.50 -4.11 15.61
N VAL A 37 7.55 -4.93 14.55
CA VAL A 37 6.42 -5.18 13.65
C VAL A 37 5.45 -6.15 14.31
N ALA A 38 4.27 -5.66 14.68
CA ALA A 38 3.22 -6.44 15.30
C ALA A 38 2.30 -7.08 14.26
N ALA A 39 1.93 -6.35 13.20
CA ALA A 39 1.08 -6.84 12.14
C ALA A 39 1.25 -6.06 10.84
N VAL A 40 0.90 -6.69 9.71
CA VAL A 40 0.88 -6.06 8.38
C VAL A 40 -0.38 -6.48 7.65
N ALA A 41 -1.13 -5.53 7.10
CA ALA A 41 -2.30 -5.79 6.27
C ALA A 41 -2.28 -4.95 4.99
N VAL A 42 -2.84 -5.50 3.91
CA VAL A 42 -3.22 -4.72 2.73
C VAL A 42 -4.54 -4.02 3.03
N ILE A 43 -4.59 -2.73 2.74
CA ILE A 43 -5.80 -1.92 2.83
C ILE A 43 -6.06 -1.21 1.49
N GLY A 44 -6.97 -0.23 1.49
CA GLY A 44 -7.25 0.55 0.29
C GLY A 44 -7.90 -0.26 -0.85
N SER A 45 -7.70 0.19 -2.08
CA SER A 45 -8.32 -0.42 -3.27
C SER A 45 -7.76 -1.81 -3.59
N ILE A 46 -6.47 -2.05 -3.35
CA ILE A 46 -5.80 -3.34 -3.62
C ILE A 46 -6.38 -4.48 -2.78
N ALA A 47 -6.84 -4.18 -1.56
CA ALA A 47 -7.44 -5.16 -0.65
C ALA A 47 -8.84 -5.64 -1.12
N LYS A 48 -9.53 -4.85 -1.93
CA LYS A 48 -10.89 -5.12 -2.40
C LYS A 48 -10.87 -5.89 -3.73
N PRO A 49 -11.91 -6.67 -4.03
CA PRO A 49 -12.11 -7.16 -5.39
C PRO A 49 -12.22 -5.99 -6.37
N LEU A 50 -11.79 -6.18 -7.62
CA LEU A 50 -12.08 -5.18 -8.65
C LEU A 50 -13.60 -5.10 -8.87
N TRP A 51 -14.10 -3.86 -9.05
CA TRP A 51 -15.47 -3.56 -9.44
C TRP A 51 -15.45 -2.64 -10.65
N LYS A 52 -16.52 -2.69 -11.45
CA LYS A 52 -16.67 -1.86 -12.64
C LYS A 52 -17.11 -0.45 -12.24
N GLU A 53 -16.39 0.56 -12.72
CA GLU A 53 -16.72 1.97 -12.52
C GLU A 53 -16.45 2.79 -13.78
N VAL A 54 -17.14 3.92 -13.91
CA VAL A 54 -16.78 4.91 -14.94
C VAL A 54 -15.53 5.64 -14.45
N PRO A 55 -14.39 5.52 -15.15
CA PRO A 55 -13.12 5.98 -14.64
C PRO A 55 -13.04 7.51 -14.64
N ARG A 56 -12.14 8.07 -13.83
CA ARG A 56 -12.01 9.53 -13.66
C ARG A 56 -11.43 10.23 -14.91
N PHE A 57 -10.70 9.51 -15.76
CA PHE A 57 -10.04 10.07 -16.96
C PHE A 57 -10.99 10.25 -18.15
N SER A 58 -10.68 11.26 -18.96
CA SER A 58 -11.65 11.94 -19.83
C SER A 58 -12.21 11.09 -20.97
N GLU A 59 -11.44 10.14 -21.51
CA GLU A 59 -11.83 9.40 -22.71
C GLU A 59 -13.02 8.45 -22.46
N PHE A 60 -12.94 7.63 -21.42
CA PHE A 60 -14.00 6.66 -21.06
C PHE A 60 -15.15 7.31 -20.30
N ARG A 61 -14.87 8.36 -19.50
CA ARG A 61 -15.89 9.13 -18.78
C ARG A 61 -16.90 9.78 -19.72
N ARG A 62 -16.43 10.38 -20.82
CA ARG A 62 -17.29 11.02 -21.84
C ARG A 62 -18.23 10.02 -22.51
N ALA A 63 -17.79 8.76 -22.62
CA ALA A 63 -18.56 7.68 -23.20
C ALA A 63 -19.40 6.88 -22.18
N ARG A 64 -19.31 7.20 -20.88
CA ARG A 64 -19.93 6.45 -19.76
C ARG A 64 -19.61 4.95 -19.80
N ILE A 65 -18.38 4.61 -20.21
CA ILE A 65 -17.93 3.22 -20.29
C ILE A 65 -17.36 2.81 -18.93
N GLU A 66 -17.82 1.66 -18.45
CA GLU A 66 -17.33 1.06 -17.22
C GLU A 66 -16.08 0.20 -17.48
N VAL A 67 -15.02 0.47 -16.73
CA VAL A 67 -13.78 -0.33 -16.69
C VAL A 67 -13.51 -0.73 -15.25
N TRP A 68 -12.56 -1.63 -15.01
CA TRP A 68 -12.13 -1.90 -13.63
C TRP A 68 -11.60 -0.64 -12.94
N HIS A 69 -11.93 -0.45 -11.67
CA HIS A 69 -11.46 0.69 -10.89
C HIS A 69 -9.92 0.79 -10.89
N GLU A 70 -9.42 2.01 -10.74
CA GLU A 70 -8.00 2.27 -10.80
C GLU A 70 -7.29 1.86 -9.50
N CYS A 71 -6.32 0.95 -9.65
CA CYS A 71 -5.35 0.60 -8.62
C CYS A 71 -4.08 1.45 -8.84
N SER A 72 -3.95 2.62 -8.19
CA SER A 72 -2.83 3.51 -8.45
C SER A 72 -1.61 3.24 -7.54
N ASP A 73 -1.88 2.94 -6.28
CA ASP A 73 -0.95 2.89 -5.16
C ASP A 73 -1.21 1.61 -4.33
N LEU A 74 -0.23 1.17 -3.55
CA LEU A 74 -0.37 0.05 -2.62
C LEU A 74 -0.44 0.60 -1.19
N ASP A 75 -1.65 0.56 -0.63
CA ASP A 75 -1.91 0.94 0.75
C ASP A 75 -1.65 -0.24 1.70
N LEU A 76 -0.76 -0.05 2.66
CA LEU A 76 -0.45 -1.03 3.71
C LEU A 76 -0.70 -0.43 5.09
N ALA A 77 -1.38 -1.15 5.97
CA ALA A 77 -1.40 -0.87 7.39
C ALA A 77 -0.27 -1.65 8.08
N LEU A 78 0.55 -0.95 8.85
CA LEU A 78 1.70 -1.48 9.57
C LEU A 78 1.57 -1.14 11.06
N TRP A 79 1.29 -2.17 11.87
CA TRP A 79 1.22 -2.02 13.32
C TRP A 79 2.61 -2.14 13.93
N LEU A 80 3.01 -1.14 14.72
CA LEU A 80 4.36 -1.05 15.30
C LEU A 80 4.32 -0.75 16.79
N ASP A 81 5.05 -1.52 17.60
CA ASP A 81 5.24 -1.18 19.02
C ASP A 81 6.23 -0.03 19.22
N SER A 82 7.08 0.24 18.22
CA SER A 82 8.08 1.31 18.25
C SER A 82 8.33 1.87 16.85
N GLN A 83 8.59 3.18 16.78
CA GLN A 83 8.85 3.93 15.54
C GLN A 83 10.33 4.32 15.37
N GLU A 84 11.24 3.80 16.20
CA GLU A 84 12.67 4.18 16.16
C GLU A 84 13.37 3.81 14.84
N ARG A 85 12.91 2.74 14.19
CA ARG A 85 13.56 2.14 13.01
C ARG A 85 12.78 2.29 11.71
N LEU A 86 11.87 3.27 11.64
CA LEU A 86 11.09 3.56 10.42
C LEU A 86 11.98 3.73 9.17
N GLY A 87 13.12 4.40 9.29
CA GLY A 87 14.07 4.54 8.18
C GLY A 87 14.65 3.20 7.68
N GLU A 88 14.83 2.23 8.57
CA GLU A 88 15.28 0.88 8.21
C GLU A 88 14.16 0.05 7.58
N LEU A 89 12.93 0.14 8.11
CA LEU A 89 11.73 -0.48 7.54
C LEU A 89 11.51 -0.01 6.10
N ARG A 90 11.63 1.31 5.84
CA ARG A 90 11.54 1.90 4.51
C ARG A 90 12.60 1.32 3.56
N ARG A 91 13.86 1.29 4.00
CA ARG A 91 14.97 0.73 3.20
C ARG A 91 14.77 -0.76 2.92
N ALA A 92 14.25 -1.51 3.89
CA ALA A 92 13.95 -2.93 3.74
C ALA A 92 12.94 -3.18 2.63
N ALA A 93 11.82 -2.43 2.64
CA ALA A 93 10.78 -2.51 1.62
C ALA A 93 11.33 -2.18 0.23
N ALA A 94 12.02 -1.04 0.08
CA ALA A 94 12.60 -0.63 -1.20
C ALA A 94 13.62 -1.65 -1.74
N LEU A 95 14.49 -2.18 -0.87
CA LEU A 95 15.47 -3.20 -1.26
C LEU A 95 14.79 -4.52 -1.67
N ALA A 96 13.73 -4.93 -0.96
CA ALA A 96 13.00 -6.15 -1.26
C ALA A 96 12.31 -6.07 -2.61
N LEU A 97 11.63 -4.96 -2.90
CA LEU A 97 11.01 -4.71 -4.22
C LEU A 97 12.04 -4.69 -5.34
N ARG A 98 13.17 -3.98 -5.16
CA ARG A 98 14.25 -3.96 -6.16
C ARG A 98 14.77 -5.36 -6.46
N LYS A 99 15.05 -6.16 -5.41
CA LYS A 99 15.50 -7.55 -5.57
C LYS A 99 14.46 -8.41 -6.28
N ALA A 100 13.18 -8.20 -6.01
CA ALA A 100 12.10 -8.95 -6.67
C ALA A 100 11.99 -8.60 -8.16
N PHE A 101 12.14 -7.31 -8.51
CA PHE A 101 12.24 -6.86 -9.90
C PHE A 101 13.45 -7.46 -10.61
N GLU A 102 14.65 -7.36 -10.02
CA GLU A 102 15.91 -7.90 -10.56
C GLU A 102 15.85 -9.42 -10.80
N LYS A 103 15.09 -10.16 -9.97
CA LYS A 103 14.86 -11.61 -10.12
C LYS A 103 13.84 -11.97 -11.20
N GLY A 104 13.19 -11.00 -11.84
CA GLY A 104 12.19 -11.26 -12.86
C GLY A 104 10.88 -11.83 -12.31
N THR A 105 10.53 -11.56 -11.05
CA THR A 105 9.29 -12.08 -10.42
C THR A 105 8.01 -11.44 -10.96
N GLY A 106 8.11 -10.55 -11.96
CA GLY A 106 6.98 -9.83 -12.54
C GLY A 106 6.52 -8.60 -11.74
N ILE A 107 7.20 -8.26 -10.63
CA ILE A 107 6.88 -7.09 -9.82
C ILE A 107 7.57 -5.86 -10.40
N SER A 108 6.80 -4.87 -10.87
CA SER A 108 7.28 -3.59 -11.38
C SER A 108 6.93 -2.40 -10.46
N VAL A 109 6.47 -2.69 -9.24
CA VAL A 109 6.04 -1.69 -8.26
C VAL A 109 7.25 -0.93 -7.70
N ALA A 110 7.22 0.39 -7.86
CA ALA A 110 8.23 1.27 -7.30
C ALA A 110 7.93 1.62 -5.84
N ASP A 111 8.98 1.92 -5.08
CA ASP A 111 8.89 2.26 -3.65
C ASP A 111 8.00 3.48 -3.37
N HIS A 112 7.95 4.45 -4.28
CA HIS A 112 7.12 5.64 -4.15
C HIS A 112 5.61 5.40 -4.35
N GLN A 113 5.23 4.21 -4.81
CA GLN A 113 3.85 3.74 -4.94
C GLN A 113 3.37 3.00 -3.68
N LEU A 114 4.24 2.83 -2.68
CA LEU A 114 3.83 2.34 -1.37
C LEU A 114 3.31 3.49 -0.52
N ASP A 115 2.09 3.35 0.00
CA ASP A 115 1.52 4.25 1.00
C ASP A 115 1.29 3.45 2.29
N ILE A 116 2.07 3.75 3.32
CA ILE A 116 2.16 2.88 4.50
C ILE A 116 1.66 3.65 5.71
N PHE A 117 0.54 3.20 6.24
CA PHE A 117 -0.13 3.74 7.41
C PHE A 117 0.46 3.10 8.66
N LEU A 118 0.99 3.94 9.54
CA LEU A 118 1.56 3.50 10.82
C LEU A 118 0.42 3.46 11.84
N ILE A 119 0.23 2.31 12.48
CA ILE A 119 -0.89 2.08 13.39
C ILE A 119 -0.36 1.61 14.76
N GLU A 120 -0.98 2.10 15.83
CA GLU A 120 -0.69 1.67 17.20
C GLU A 120 -1.33 0.30 17.48
N PRO A 121 -0.56 -0.71 17.93
CA PRO A 121 -1.09 -2.00 18.34
C PRO A 121 -2.10 -1.88 19.49
N GLY A 122 -3.25 -2.55 19.33
CA GLY A 122 -4.27 -2.70 20.38
C GLY A 122 -5.31 -1.58 20.44
N THR A 123 -4.98 -0.37 20.00
CA THR A 123 -5.91 0.77 19.92
C THR A 123 -6.33 1.10 18.49
N ASP A 124 -5.57 0.64 17.50
CA ASP A 124 -5.74 0.96 16.09
C ASP A 124 -5.62 2.47 15.79
N ASN A 125 -5.00 3.23 16.69
CA ASN A 125 -4.76 4.64 16.50
C ASN A 125 -3.81 4.88 15.32
N TYR A 126 -4.18 5.81 14.45
CA TYR A 126 -3.32 6.24 13.35
C TYR A 126 -2.17 7.13 13.86
N LEU A 127 -0.94 6.68 13.63
CA LEU A 127 0.28 7.33 14.11
C LEU A 127 0.94 8.23 13.05
N GLY A 128 0.55 8.11 11.78
CA GLY A 128 1.13 8.83 10.65
C GLY A 128 1.44 7.90 9.48
N ARG A 129 2.32 8.33 8.57
CA ARG A 129 2.72 7.52 7.41
C ARG A 129 4.21 7.30 7.36
N LEU A 130 4.65 6.13 6.88
CA LEU A 130 6.05 5.92 6.61
C LEU A 130 6.50 6.81 5.44
N CYS A 131 7.43 7.71 5.70
CA CYS A 131 7.92 8.63 4.68
C CYS A 131 8.70 7.87 3.60
N LYS A 132 8.33 8.09 2.32
CA LYS A 132 9.03 7.50 1.17
C LYS A 132 10.40 8.14 0.86
N PHE A 133 10.63 9.37 1.31
CA PHE A 133 11.88 10.07 1.05
C PHE A 133 13.08 9.41 1.75
N SER A 134 14.28 9.67 1.24
CA SER A 134 15.53 9.18 1.84
C SER A 134 15.88 9.84 3.16
N GLN A 135 15.19 10.92 3.53
CA GLN A 135 15.34 11.68 4.76
C GLN A 135 13.98 12.28 5.12
N CYS A 136 13.64 12.36 6.41
CA CYS A 136 12.44 13.00 6.89
C CYS A 136 12.77 13.88 8.11
N PRO A 137 12.47 15.19 8.07
CA PRO A 137 11.91 15.93 6.92
C PRO A 137 12.92 16.09 5.77
N LYS A 138 12.44 16.16 4.53
CA LYS A 138 13.28 16.40 3.32
C LYS A 138 13.35 17.87 2.91
N GLY A 139 12.62 18.75 3.59
CA GLY A 139 12.45 20.16 3.20
C GLY A 139 11.59 20.37 1.95
N LYS A 140 10.74 19.39 1.61
CA LYS A 140 9.69 19.55 0.57
C LYS A 140 8.46 20.21 1.18
N ILE A 141 7.56 20.73 0.35
CA ILE A 141 6.32 21.37 0.80
C ILE A 141 5.49 20.43 1.71
N ASP A 142 5.42 19.14 1.34
CA ASP A 142 4.84 18.06 2.14
C ASP A 142 5.43 17.90 3.55
N CYS A 143 6.66 18.37 3.78
CA CYS A 143 7.34 18.26 5.07
C CYS A 143 7.09 19.46 5.98
N LEU A 144 6.43 20.51 5.48
CA LEU A 144 6.15 21.72 6.27
C LEU A 144 4.95 21.55 7.22
N VAL A 145 4.27 20.39 7.16
CA VAL A 145 3.19 20.04 8.07
C VAL A 145 3.74 19.99 9.51
N PRO A 146 3.13 20.70 10.48
CA PRO A 146 3.55 20.66 11.87
C PRO A 146 3.69 19.22 12.39
N GLY A 147 4.79 18.95 13.09
CA GLY A 147 5.11 17.63 13.63
C GLY A 147 5.62 16.60 12.61
N CYS A 148 5.75 16.95 11.32
CA CYS A 148 6.33 16.04 10.33
C CYS A 148 7.82 15.76 10.64
N GLY A 149 8.15 14.49 10.84
CA GLY A 149 9.52 14.08 11.13
C GLY A 149 9.98 14.34 12.57
N GLU A 150 9.10 14.72 13.50
CA GLU A 150 9.40 14.70 14.95
C GLU A 150 9.91 13.33 15.38
N ILE A 151 9.26 12.29 14.88
CA ILE A 151 9.81 10.94 14.82
C ILE A 151 10.40 10.75 13.42
N ALA A 152 11.68 10.38 13.34
CA ALA A 152 12.38 10.21 12.08
C ALA A 152 11.64 9.22 11.16
N PHE A 153 11.37 9.66 9.92
CA PHE A 153 10.60 8.93 8.90
C PHE A 153 9.10 8.73 9.19
N ASN A 154 8.53 9.30 10.25
CA ASN A 154 7.08 9.46 10.37
C ASN A 154 6.67 10.78 9.68
N LYS A 155 5.95 10.65 8.55
CA LYS A 155 5.37 11.76 7.81
C LYS A 155 3.98 12.10 8.37
N ARG A 156 3.74 13.38 8.61
CA ARG A 156 2.38 13.94 8.80
C ARG A 156 1.82 14.36 7.45
N VAL A 157 0.53 14.11 7.23
CA VAL A 157 -0.20 14.57 6.05
C VAL A 157 -1.17 15.63 6.51
N ALA A 158 -1.09 16.82 5.92
CA ALA A 158 -1.97 17.93 6.26
C ALA A 158 -3.42 17.52 6.05
N ASP A 159 -4.28 17.89 7.00
CA ASP A 159 -5.74 17.72 6.96
C ASP A 159 -6.20 16.26 6.71
N PHE A 160 -5.32 15.29 6.95
CA PHE A 160 -5.67 13.87 6.85
C PHE A 160 -6.22 13.37 8.18
N THR A 161 -7.50 13.08 8.20
CA THR A 161 -8.15 12.28 9.24
C THR A 161 -8.51 10.92 8.63
N PRO A 162 -8.04 9.81 9.22
CA PRO A 162 -8.46 8.49 8.75
C PRO A 162 -9.98 8.36 8.91
N TYR A 163 -10.65 7.88 7.87
CA TYR A 163 -12.05 7.48 8.00
C TYR A 163 -12.16 6.27 8.94
N ASP A 164 -13.29 6.12 9.61
CA ASP A 164 -13.55 5.04 10.57
C ASP A 164 -13.38 3.64 9.93
N ASP A 165 -13.56 3.54 8.61
CA ASP A 165 -13.46 2.30 7.84
C ASP A 165 -12.08 2.05 7.22
N LEU A 166 -11.07 2.90 7.48
CA LEU A 166 -9.71 2.77 6.91
C LEU A 166 -9.15 1.35 7.09
N LEU A 167 -9.39 0.77 8.27
CA LEU A 167 -8.88 -0.55 8.64
C LEU A 167 -9.90 -1.68 8.43
N ALA A 168 -11.13 -1.39 7.98
CA ALA A 168 -12.11 -2.42 7.68
C ALA A 168 -11.58 -3.50 6.71
N PRO A 169 -10.78 -3.17 5.66
CA PRO A 169 -10.19 -4.19 4.80
C PRO A 169 -9.16 -5.09 5.50
N ALA A 170 -8.59 -4.67 6.63
CA ALA A 170 -7.54 -5.43 7.33
C ALA A 170 -8.05 -6.77 7.89
N GLU A 171 -9.35 -6.91 8.14
CA GLU A 171 -9.96 -8.18 8.58
C GLU A 171 -9.71 -9.30 7.55
N GLY A 172 -9.89 -9.00 6.25
CA GLY A 172 -9.60 -9.92 5.15
C GLY A 172 -8.19 -9.77 4.56
N GLY A 173 -7.56 -8.61 4.74
CA GLY A 173 -6.29 -8.19 4.14
C GLY A 173 -5.05 -8.47 4.98
N MET A 174 -5.18 -9.07 6.17
CA MET A 174 -4.06 -9.33 7.07
C MET A 174 -3.05 -10.31 6.45
N LEU A 175 -1.80 -9.88 6.28
CA LEU A 175 -0.73 -10.69 5.69
C LEU A 175 0.16 -11.35 6.76
N TYR A 176 0.39 -10.65 7.87
CA TYR A 176 1.31 -11.07 8.92
C TYR A 176 0.80 -10.64 10.29
N ARG A 177 0.97 -11.51 11.30
CA ARG A 177 0.84 -11.17 12.71
C ARG A 177 1.98 -11.79 13.50
N ARG A 178 2.63 -11.00 14.35
CA ARG A 178 3.69 -11.50 15.23
C ARG A 178 3.13 -12.57 16.18
N GLY A 179 3.91 -13.62 16.42
CA GLY A 179 3.49 -14.80 17.18
C GLY A 179 2.67 -15.82 16.39
N VAL A 180 2.05 -15.41 15.26
CA VAL A 180 1.35 -16.32 14.32
C VAL A 180 2.22 -16.59 13.09
N GLY A 181 2.96 -15.58 12.61
CA GLY A 181 3.71 -15.62 11.36
C GLY A 181 2.89 -15.12 10.18
N ARG A 182 3.15 -15.68 9.00
CA ARG A 182 2.42 -15.35 7.78
C ARG A 182 0.99 -15.89 7.88
N VAL A 183 0.00 -15.00 7.73
CA VAL A 183 -1.42 -15.33 7.83
C VAL A 183 -1.98 -15.75 6.47
N ARG A 184 -1.58 -15.05 5.40
CA ARG A 184 -1.93 -15.35 4.00
C ARG A 184 -1.06 -14.57 3.02
N SER A 185 -1.16 -14.95 1.75
CA SER A 185 -0.66 -14.14 0.63
C SER A 185 -1.72 -13.12 0.21
N ALA A 186 -1.28 -11.93 -0.20
CA ALA A 186 -2.15 -10.94 -0.81
C ALA A 186 -2.73 -11.43 -2.16
N HIS A 187 -2.11 -12.41 -2.82
CA HIS A 187 -2.64 -13.03 -4.03
C HIS A 187 -3.96 -13.78 -3.81
N ASP A 188 -4.18 -14.27 -2.59
CA ASP A 188 -5.36 -15.03 -2.20
C ASP A 188 -6.57 -14.14 -1.88
N LEU A 189 -6.38 -12.81 -1.90
CA LEU A 189 -7.48 -11.87 -1.70
C LEU A 189 -8.50 -11.98 -2.86
N PRO A 190 -9.79 -11.75 -2.60
CA PRO A 190 -10.84 -11.78 -3.62
C PRO A 190 -10.46 -10.93 -4.84
N ARG A 191 -10.53 -11.50 -6.04
CA ARG A 191 -10.11 -10.83 -7.28
C ARG A 191 -11.24 -10.07 -7.97
N THR A 192 -12.44 -10.62 -7.93
CA THR A 192 -13.65 -10.06 -8.54
C THR A 192 -14.78 -10.07 -7.52
N GLY A 193 -15.54 -8.99 -7.49
CA GLY A 193 -16.72 -8.81 -6.65
C GLY A 193 -17.97 -8.73 -7.49
#